data_AF-A0A7Z9P109-F1
#
_entry.id   AF-A0A7Z9P109-F1
#
_cell.length_a   1.000
_cell.length_b   1.000
_cell.length_c   1.000
_cell.angle_alpha   90.00
_cell.angle_beta   90.00
_cell.angle_gamma   90.00
#
_symmetry.space_group_name_H-M   'P 1'
#
loop_
_entity.id
_entity.type
_entity.pdbx_description
1 polymer ?
#
loop_
_entity_poly.entity_id
_entity_poly.type
_entity_poly.pdbx_seq_one_letter_code
_entity_poly.pdbx_strand_id
1 'polypeptide(L)'
;MKSLIISSVLSTFAITTVASAQTTYTVALNGSGDFFTIQGAVDAATDGDTVLVMPGTYYGLGDEVVDINGKNISLISSAGHAFTFIDAENSRRGITCVNNNSVVIAGFTIRNGYVTNKGGGMLCQNSSPEIRHCDFYQNTSEDRGGALELHASQSYIHDCSFSFSNAQRGGAIHAFNSSVLDIEDCVFSLNAAELGGGIYTSGGIDGDVVNCEFQLNQASAAGGGMYMVDTSDPSISNCEFYYNMAPNGDGGGICTLGDSAIEECTFESNFAYKGGGMYMATSTTTIVLCEFFENEAEWGGGLYCVSSNLSIEESNFNENSARIGGGLYCSGAILTLDSCDFNLNTSSNGGGAFVGSSCVVEIINCNFISNVASNTNGFGHGGGLSVFSSNFSSSILLTDTLFENNLAFSGAGLFLYFCGVEIANCTIINNHVQLNNGAGGIRCDYSTTTELANTIVCDNTPNQIIGSIIDSGGNTIGTGCSEPSSDVDGDGDVDISDLLAVIVKWGTDDPHVDLDADGVVYVSDVLIVVSEWSHSKKNKTKESKKKRDTKGTSKVESSKRQK
;
A
#
# COMPACT_ATOMS: atom_id res chain seq x y z
N MET A 1 -30.12 44.58 -2.96
CA MET A 1 -30.94 45.52 -2.14
C MET A 1 -31.31 44.78 -0.87
N LYS A 2 -30.85 45.11 0.34
CA LYS A 2 -30.70 46.42 0.97
C LYS A 2 -29.40 46.49 1.80
N SER A 3 -28.78 47.65 1.71
CA SER A 3 -27.72 48.17 2.58
C SER A 3 -28.24 48.40 4.00
N LEU A 4 -27.42 48.16 5.02
CA LEU A 4 -27.40 49.02 6.20
C LEU A 4 -25.96 49.16 6.71
N ILE A 5 -25.41 50.35 6.50
CA ILE A 5 -24.17 50.87 7.08
C ILE A 5 -24.52 51.36 8.49
N ILE A 6 -23.81 50.89 9.51
CA ILE A 6 -23.67 51.60 10.78
C ILE A 6 -22.18 51.68 11.11
N SER A 7 -21.66 52.91 10.99
CA SER A 7 -20.35 53.34 11.44
C SER A 7 -20.45 53.73 12.91
N SER A 8 -19.58 53.19 13.78
CA SER A 8 -19.22 53.88 15.03
C SER A 8 -17.85 53.44 15.57
N VAL A 9 -16.90 54.36 15.45
CA VAL A 9 -15.75 54.61 16.35
C VAL A 9 -14.76 53.45 16.55
N LEU A 10 -13.74 53.39 15.70
CA LEU A 10 -12.44 52.82 16.07
C LEU A 10 -11.81 53.72 17.14
N SER A 11 -11.80 53.28 18.40
CA SER A 11 -10.72 53.67 19.32
C SER A 11 -9.54 52.74 19.05
N THR A 12 -8.55 53.22 18.31
CA THR A 12 -7.25 52.58 18.20
C THR A 12 -6.58 52.60 19.58
N PHE A 13 -6.82 51.58 20.39
CA PHE A 13 -5.81 51.15 21.35
C PHE A 13 -4.70 50.51 20.51
N ALA A 14 -3.66 51.29 20.22
CA ALA A 14 -2.38 50.72 19.85
C ALA A 14 -1.90 49.93 21.07
N ILE A 15 -2.26 48.65 21.14
CA ILE A 15 -1.46 47.69 21.90
C ILE A 15 -0.15 47.64 21.11
N THR A 16 0.81 48.46 21.52
CA THR A 16 2.21 48.22 21.20
C THR A 16 2.54 46.90 21.86
N THR A 17 2.32 45.79 21.16
CA THR A 17 3.04 44.56 21.44
C THR A 17 4.50 44.92 21.18
N VAL A 18 5.22 45.24 22.26
CA VAL A 18 6.67 45.15 22.21
C VAL A 18 6.90 43.67 21.92
N ALA A 19 7.30 43.35 20.69
CA ALA A 19 7.82 42.02 20.41
C ALA A 19 8.94 41.81 21.42
N SER A 20 8.74 40.89 22.36
CA SER A 20 9.81 40.48 23.27
C SER A 20 10.99 40.08 22.39
N ALA A 21 12.18 40.58 22.69
CA ALA A 21 13.37 40.13 21.98
C ALA A 21 13.52 38.63 22.26
N GLN A 22 13.36 37.80 21.23
CA GLN A 22 13.50 36.35 21.34
C GLN A 22 14.90 36.04 21.86
N THR A 23 14.95 35.41 23.02
CA THR A 23 16.19 35.03 23.68
C THR A 23 16.54 33.61 23.29
N THR A 24 17.83 33.35 23.07
CA THR A 24 18.34 31.99 22.91
C THR A 24 19.05 31.58 24.20
N TYR A 25 18.52 30.57 24.87
CA TYR A 25 19.16 29.93 26.01
C TYR A 25 19.94 28.70 25.54
N THR A 26 21.22 28.64 25.88
CA THR A 26 22.08 27.53 25.50
C THR A 26 22.18 26.49 26.60
N VAL A 27 22.09 25.21 26.24
CA VAL A 27 22.21 24.08 27.18
C VAL A 27 23.45 23.27 26.84
N ALA A 28 24.38 23.10 27.78
CA ALA A 28 25.58 22.30 27.57
C ALA A 28 26.08 21.60 28.84
N LEU A 29 26.26 20.28 28.76
CA LEU A 29 26.72 19.45 29.89
C LEU A 29 28.13 19.82 30.41
N ASN A 30 28.98 20.40 29.55
CA ASN A 30 30.33 20.83 29.92
C ASN A 30 30.38 22.21 30.64
N GLY A 31 29.23 22.84 30.88
CA GLY A 31 29.12 24.15 31.51
C GLY A 31 29.46 25.34 30.61
N SER A 32 29.56 25.14 29.29
CA SER A 32 29.75 26.24 28.33
C SER A 32 28.46 26.97 27.94
N GLY A 33 27.29 26.40 28.29
CA GLY A 33 25.98 27.00 28.05
C GLY A 33 25.40 27.68 29.29
N ASP A 34 24.32 28.42 29.11
CA ASP A 34 23.56 29.10 30.18
C ASP A 34 22.99 28.12 31.22
N PHE A 35 22.64 26.89 30.78
CA PHE A 35 22.08 25.84 31.61
C PHE A 35 22.77 24.49 31.41
N PHE A 36 22.71 23.64 32.45
CA PHE A 36 23.17 22.25 32.41
C PHE A 36 22.06 21.26 32.03
N THR A 37 20.80 21.62 32.21
CA THR A 37 19.63 20.78 31.93
C THR A 37 18.71 21.48 30.94
N ILE A 38 18.01 20.68 30.12
CA ILE A 38 17.02 21.22 29.18
C ILE A 38 15.87 21.87 29.95
N GLN A 39 15.35 21.19 30.99
CA GLN A 39 14.26 21.74 31.80
C GLN A 39 14.60 23.11 32.42
N GLY A 40 15.83 23.30 32.92
CA GLY A 40 16.22 24.59 33.51
C GLY A 40 16.16 25.75 32.51
N ALA A 41 16.55 25.49 31.26
CA ALA A 41 16.42 26.49 30.19
C ALA A 41 14.96 26.71 29.78
N VAL A 42 14.16 25.65 29.71
CA VAL A 42 12.71 25.75 29.45
C VAL A 42 12.00 26.55 30.55
N ASP A 43 12.36 26.35 31.82
CA ASP A 43 11.79 27.08 32.96
C ASP A 43 12.08 28.58 32.87
N ALA A 44 13.29 28.95 32.44
CA ALA A 44 13.71 30.34 32.25
C ALA A 44 13.14 30.99 30.98
N ALA A 45 12.82 30.20 29.96
CA ALA A 45 12.28 30.68 28.70
C ALA A 45 10.85 31.26 28.83
N THR A 46 10.52 32.14 27.90
CA THR A 46 9.18 32.71 27.68
C THR A 46 8.76 32.50 26.23
N ASP A 47 7.49 32.74 25.91
CA ASP A 47 6.97 32.57 24.56
C ASP A 47 7.80 33.31 23.50
N GLY A 48 8.17 32.58 22.44
CA GLY A 48 9.02 33.03 21.34
C GLY A 48 10.51 32.72 21.52
N ASP A 49 10.95 32.32 22.71
CA ASP A 49 12.37 32.00 22.97
C ASP A 49 12.80 30.67 22.33
N THR A 50 14.11 30.51 22.18
CA THR A 50 14.75 29.27 21.71
C THR A 50 15.60 28.65 22.81
N VAL A 51 15.44 27.36 23.05
CA VAL A 51 16.34 26.52 23.85
C VAL A 51 17.24 25.74 22.89
N LEU A 52 18.50 26.17 22.76
CA LEU A 52 19.49 25.56 21.88
C LEU A 52 20.37 24.58 22.65
N VAL A 53 20.28 23.30 22.32
CA VAL A 53 20.90 22.20 23.07
C VAL A 53 22.17 21.71 22.37
N MET A 54 23.30 21.71 23.09
CA MET A 54 24.58 21.18 22.63
C MET A 54 24.60 19.64 22.67
N PRO A 55 25.44 18.96 21.87
CA PRO A 55 25.56 17.50 21.87
C PRO A 55 25.69 16.90 23.26
N GLY A 56 25.00 15.79 23.50
CA GLY A 56 25.02 15.10 24.79
C GLY A 56 23.76 14.30 25.06
N THR A 57 23.77 13.58 26.19
CA THR A 57 22.62 12.84 26.70
C THR A 57 22.05 13.58 27.90
N TYR A 58 20.77 13.96 27.80
CA TYR A 58 20.06 14.71 28.82
C TYR A 58 19.00 13.83 29.49
N TYR A 59 18.95 13.89 30.81
CA TYR A 59 18.12 13.04 31.67
C TYR A 59 17.12 13.88 32.48
N GLY A 60 16.03 13.26 32.88
CA GLY A 60 15.00 13.86 33.73
C GLY A 60 15.27 13.66 35.22
N LEU A 61 14.70 14.55 36.04
CA LEU A 61 14.63 14.37 37.49
C LEU A 61 13.20 14.11 37.98
N GLY A 62 12.18 14.35 37.15
CA GLY A 62 10.76 14.17 37.46
C GLY A 62 10.07 13.06 36.65
N ASP A 63 8.77 13.20 36.44
CA ASP A 63 7.93 12.26 35.69
C ASP A 63 8.14 12.36 34.16
N GLU A 64 8.80 13.42 33.70
CA GLU A 64 9.32 13.58 32.35
C GLU A 64 10.78 14.07 32.34
N VAL A 65 11.44 13.97 31.17
CA VAL A 65 12.74 14.62 30.94
C VAL A 65 12.56 16.12 30.67
N VAL A 66 11.54 16.49 29.88
CA VAL A 66 11.21 17.87 29.53
C VAL A 66 9.69 18.10 29.58
N ASP A 67 9.25 19.09 30.34
CA ASP A 67 7.90 19.68 30.27
C ASP A 67 8.01 21.10 29.68
N ILE A 68 7.31 21.32 28.55
CA ILE A 68 7.27 22.60 27.85
C ILE A 68 6.45 23.66 28.62
N ASN A 69 5.68 23.26 29.64
CA ASN A 69 4.97 24.16 30.57
C ASN A 69 3.97 25.11 29.89
N GLY A 70 3.31 24.67 28.81
CA GLY A 70 2.35 25.51 28.07
C GLY A 70 2.97 26.71 27.33
N LYS A 71 4.31 26.77 27.22
CA LYS A 71 5.04 27.86 26.55
C LYS A 71 5.17 27.63 25.04
N ASN A 72 5.19 28.71 24.28
CA ASN A 72 5.38 28.66 22.82
C ASN A 72 6.86 28.87 22.47
N ILE A 73 7.69 27.84 22.62
CA ILE A 73 9.15 27.91 22.46
C ILE A 73 9.67 26.96 21.38
N SER A 74 10.88 27.24 20.90
CA SER A 74 11.62 26.32 20.03
C SER A 74 12.67 25.55 20.85
N LEU A 75 12.53 24.24 20.97
CA LEU A 75 13.55 23.34 21.52
C LEU A 75 14.32 22.72 20.35
N ILE A 76 15.60 23.08 20.20
CA ILE A 76 16.40 22.75 19.02
C ILE A 76 17.76 22.18 19.43
N SER A 77 18.13 21.06 18.83
CA SER A 77 19.49 20.53 18.89
C SER A 77 20.41 21.28 17.94
N SER A 78 21.59 21.66 18.43
CA SER A 78 22.64 22.32 17.62
C SER A 78 23.40 21.37 16.69
N ALA A 79 23.28 20.06 16.87
CA ALA A 79 24.04 19.04 16.12
C ALA A 79 23.18 17.95 15.47
N GLY A 80 21.86 17.98 15.66
CA GLY A 80 20.93 16.98 15.12
C GLY A 80 20.79 15.73 15.97
N HIS A 81 19.88 14.86 15.55
CA HIS A 81 19.37 13.71 16.33
C HIS A 81 20.49 12.70 16.65
N ALA A 82 21.43 12.49 15.72
CA ALA A 82 22.55 11.58 15.89
C ALA A 82 23.49 11.90 17.08
N PHE A 83 23.43 13.10 17.66
CA PHE A 83 24.36 13.55 18.71
C PHE A 83 23.70 14.12 19.97
N THR A 84 22.39 14.33 19.97
CA THR A 84 21.67 14.98 21.06
C THR A 84 20.49 14.13 21.48
N PHE A 85 20.58 13.56 22.69
CA PHE A 85 19.66 12.56 23.19
C PHE A 85 18.85 13.09 24.38
N ILE A 86 17.53 12.91 24.31
CA ILE A 86 16.62 13.02 25.46
C ILE A 86 16.33 11.57 25.88
N ASP A 87 16.93 11.15 27.00
CA ASP A 87 16.89 9.76 27.44
C ASP A 87 16.04 9.64 28.72
N ALA A 88 14.92 8.93 28.59
CA ALA A 88 13.95 8.75 29.66
C ALA A 88 14.22 7.47 30.51
N GLU A 89 15.35 6.80 30.28
CA GLU A 89 15.91 5.76 31.16
C GLU A 89 14.99 4.56 31.43
N ASN A 90 14.03 4.29 30.54
CA ASN A 90 12.97 3.29 30.70
C ASN A 90 12.15 3.49 31.98
N SER A 91 11.99 4.73 32.42
CA SER A 91 11.43 5.05 33.73
C SER A 91 10.37 6.15 33.72
N ARG A 92 10.31 6.94 32.65
CA ARG A 92 9.52 8.17 32.59
C ARG A 92 9.18 8.54 31.15
N ARG A 93 8.44 9.63 30.94
CA ARG A 93 8.20 10.20 29.61
C ARG A 93 9.40 11.02 29.12
N GLY A 94 9.66 11.05 27.82
CA GLY A 94 10.64 11.99 27.25
C GLY A 94 10.17 13.45 27.35
N ILE A 95 9.15 13.83 26.59
CA ILE A 95 8.67 15.21 26.48
C ILE A 95 7.16 15.32 26.77
N THR A 96 6.75 16.33 27.53
CA THR A 96 5.34 16.71 27.73
C THR A 96 5.07 18.08 27.08
N CYS A 97 4.05 18.16 26.22
CA CYS A 97 3.60 19.36 25.51
C CYS A 97 2.08 19.52 25.67
N VAL A 98 1.63 20.32 26.64
CA VAL A 98 0.21 20.48 26.99
C VAL A 98 -0.23 21.95 26.93
N ASN A 99 -1.31 22.22 26.19
CA ASN A 99 -1.89 23.55 25.96
C ASN A 99 -0.93 24.54 25.28
N ASN A 100 -0.26 24.10 24.21
CA ASN A 100 0.72 24.88 23.46
C ASN A 100 0.26 25.20 22.04
N ASN A 101 0.32 26.46 21.60
CA ASN A 101 -0.15 26.83 20.26
C ASN A 101 0.95 26.82 19.20
N SER A 102 2.21 26.93 19.59
CA SER A 102 3.34 26.96 18.65
C SER A 102 4.61 26.51 19.37
N VAL A 103 4.95 25.23 19.23
CA VAL A 103 6.18 24.64 19.78
C VAL A 103 6.92 23.97 18.64
N VAL A 104 8.24 24.17 18.57
CA VAL A 104 9.10 23.46 17.62
C VAL A 104 10.00 22.53 18.41
N ILE A 105 9.97 21.23 18.09
CA ILE A 105 10.90 20.23 18.61
C ILE A 105 11.73 19.72 17.44
N ALA A 106 13.05 19.99 17.45
CA ALA A 106 13.89 19.67 16.30
C ALA A 106 15.26 19.09 16.63
N GLY A 107 15.62 18.00 15.93
CA GLY A 107 16.99 17.47 15.92
C GLY A 107 17.35 16.60 17.12
N PHE A 108 16.41 15.89 17.73
CA PHE A 108 16.68 15.05 18.91
C PHE A 108 16.42 13.58 18.64
N THR A 109 17.23 12.71 19.25
CA THR A 109 16.77 11.34 19.53
C THR A 109 16.07 11.33 20.90
N ILE A 110 14.78 11.02 20.92
CA ILE A 110 13.95 10.85 22.11
C ILE A 110 13.78 9.35 22.35
N ARG A 111 14.34 8.84 23.45
CA ARG A 111 14.46 7.39 23.64
C ARG A 111 14.20 6.88 25.04
N ASN A 112 13.96 5.57 25.11
CA ASN A 112 13.75 4.84 26.34
C ASN A 112 12.62 5.42 27.20
N GLY A 113 11.59 5.99 26.56
CA GLY A 113 10.36 6.39 27.23
C GLY A 113 9.63 5.18 27.78
N TYR A 114 9.18 5.23 29.04
CA TYR A 114 8.31 4.20 29.60
C TYR A 114 7.25 4.85 30.49
N VAL A 115 5.98 4.66 30.12
CA VAL A 115 4.84 5.10 30.92
C VAL A 115 3.77 4.02 30.97
N THR A 116 3.04 3.95 32.08
CA THR A 116 1.85 3.09 32.21
C THR A 116 0.59 3.74 31.63
N ASN A 117 0.69 5.00 31.19
CA ASN A 117 -0.41 5.77 30.59
C ASN A 117 -0.16 5.99 29.10
N LYS A 118 -0.12 7.23 28.60
CA LYS A 118 -0.03 7.58 27.18
C LYS A 118 1.22 8.40 26.86
N GLY A 119 1.76 8.23 25.65
CA GLY A 119 2.91 8.97 25.13
C GLY A 119 4.21 8.64 25.85
N GLY A 120 4.85 7.50 25.53
CA GLY A 120 6.10 7.10 26.17
C GLY A 120 7.26 8.03 25.83
N GLY A 121 7.45 8.32 24.55
CA GLY A 121 8.45 9.30 24.09
C GLY A 121 7.97 10.74 24.30
N MET A 122 6.77 11.06 23.81
CA MET A 122 6.20 12.39 23.89
C MET A 122 4.67 12.35 24.02
N LEU A 123 4.13 13.28 24.79
CA LEU A 123 2.70 13.53 24.92
C LEU A 123 2.37 14.94 24.45
N CYS A 124 1.48 15.04 23.46
CA CYS A 124 0.88 16.29 22.99
C CYS A 124 -0.61 16.31 23.33
N GLN A 125 -1.06 17.32 24.06
CA GLN A 125 -2.47 17.46 24.41
C GLN A 125 -2.93 18.92 24.30
N ASN A 126 -3.97 19.16 23.50
CA ASN A 126 -4.43 20.51 23.14
C ASN A 126 -3.28 21.37 22.63
N SER A 127 -2.39 20.78 21.82
CA SER A 127 -1.15 21.41 21.39
C SER A 127 -0.97 21.33 19.88
N SER A 128 -0.21 22.27 19.29
CA SER A 128 0.09 22.26 17.85
C SER A 128 1.60 22.30 17.60
N PRO A 129 2.34 21.24 17.96
CA PRO A 129 3.79 21.20 17.76
C PRO A 129 4.17 20.90 16.31
N GLU A 130 5.23 21.56 15.84
CA GLU A 130 6.05 21.12 14.71
C GLU A 130 7.15 20.19 15.26
N ILE A 131 7.20 18.96 14.77
CA ILE A 131 8.19 17.96 15.18
C ILE A 131 8.98 17.56 13.93
N ARG A 132 10.29 17.82 13.93
CA ARG A 132 11.11 17.54 12.75
C ARG A 132 12.53 17.10 12.99
N HIS A 133 13.09 16.33 12.07
CA HIS A 133 14.45 15.77 12.18
C HIS A 133 14.69 15.07 13.52
N CYS A 134 13.68 14.37 14.03
CA CYS A 134 13.73 13.69 15.32
C CYS A 134 13.65 12.17 15.14
N ASP A 135 14.37 11.44 16.00
CA ASP A 135 14.27 9.99 16.11
C ASP A 135 13.56 9.63 17.41
N PHE A 136 12.41 8.98 17.33
CA PHE A 136 11.76 8.34 18.46
C PHE A 136 12.17 6.87 18.50
N TYR A 137 13.00 6.50 19.48
CA TYR A 137 13.64 5.18 19.52
C TYR A 137 13.36 4.45 20.83
N GLN A 138 12.81 3.22 20.75
CA GLN A 138 12.56 2.37 21.92
C GLN A 138 11.69 3.05 22.99
N ASN A 139 10.54 3.60 22.59
CA ASN A 139 9.61 4.22 23.50
C ASN A 139 8.39 3.32 23.72
N THR A 140 8.02 3.12 24.98
CA THR A 140 6.96 2.21 25.41
C THR A 140 5.88 2.93 26.20
N SER A 141 4.64 2.60 25.89
CA SER A 141 3.43 3.04 26.59
C SER A 141 2.58 1.81 26.87
N GLU A 142 2.01 1.66 28.07
CA GLU A 142 1.10 0.53 28.34
C GLU A 142 -0.33 0.75 27.81
N ASP A 143 -0.68 1.95 27.33
CA ASP A 143 -2.00 2.27 26.75
C ASP A 143 -1.84 2.75 25.29
N ARG A 144 -1.38 3.99 25.06
CA ARG A 144 -1.43 4.63 23.73
C ARG A 144 -0.17 5.41 23.38
N GLY A 145 0.21 5.39 22.11
CA GLY A 145 1.30 6.19 21.57
C GLY A 145 2.63 5.84 22.22
N GLY A 146 3.26 4.74 21.77
CA GLY A 146 4.53 4.29 22.35
C GLY A 146 5.58 5.38 22.24
N ALA A 147 5.77 5.91 21.02
CA ALA A 147 6.59 7.08 20.78
C ALA A 147 5.84 8.38 21.05
N LEU A 148 4.67 8.56 20.46
CA LEU A 148 3.97 9.85 20.44
C LEU A 148 2.47 9.66 20.63
N GLU A 149 1.92 10.37 21.60
CA GLU A 149 0.47 10.53 21.77
C GLU A 149 0.03 11.92 21.34
N LEU A 150 -0.96 11.99 20.45
CA LEU A 150 -1.60 13.23 20.00
C LEU A 150 -3.07 13.22 20.42
N HIS A 151 -3.45 14.20 21.25
CA HIS A 151 -4.82 14.36 21.70
C HIS A 151 -5.30 15.80 21.46
N ALA A 152 -6.33 15.96 20.62
CA ALA A 152 -6.88 17.25 20.21
C ALA A 152 -5.77 18.23 19.76
N SER A 153 -4.86 17.73 18.91
CA SER A 153 -3.61 18.41 18.56
C SER A 153 -3.47 18.56 17.04
N GLN A 154 -3.03 19.72 16.55
CA GLN A 154 -2.74 19.95 15.12
C GLN A 154 -1.23 19.90 14.92
N SER A 155 -0.71 18.69 14.71
CA SER A 155 0.75 18.48 14.67
C SER A 155 1.20 18.33 13.23
N TYR A 156 2.31 19.00 12.89
CA TYR A 156 3.03 18.76 11.64
C TYR A 156 4.30 18.00 11.98
N ILE A 157 4.41 16.78 11.48
CA ILE A 157 5.50 15.86 11.78
C ILE A 157 6.21 15.55 10.47
N HIS A 158 7.48 15.93 10.36
CA HIS A 158 8.20 15.68 9.11
C HIS A 158 9.67 15.35 9.31
N ASP A 159 10.27 14.62 8.36
CA ASP A 159 11.67 14.18 8.43
C ASP A 159 11.99 13.43 9.74
N CYS A 160 11.07 12.60 10.24
CA CYS A 160 11.22 11.90 11.52
C CYS A 160 11.32 10.39 11.34
N SER A 161 11.99 9.73 12.30
CA SER A 161 12.01 8.27 12.39
C SER A 161 11.37 7.80 13.69
N PHE A 162 10.48 6.81 13.59
CA PHE A 162 9.84 6.16 14.72
C PHE A 162 10.17 4.68 14.69
N SER A 163 10.94 4.20 15.67
CA SER A 163 11.38 2.81 15.67
C SER A 163 11.40 2.13 17.02
N PHE A 164 11.14 0.83 16.98
CA PHE A 164 11.11 -0.05 18.15
C PHE A 164 10.17 0.42 19.26
N SER A 165 9.12 1.15 18.90
CA SER A 165 8.15 1.66 19.87
C SER A 165 6.99 0.67 20.08
N ASN A 166 6.45 0.65 21.29
CA ASN A 166 5.44 -0.33 21.69
C ASN A 166 4.29 0.31 22.48
N ALA A 167 3.05 -0.01 22.10
CA ALA A 167 1.85 0.40 22.83
C ALA A 167 0.71 -0.63 22.70
N GLN A 168 -0.43 -0.44 23.39
CA GLN A 168 -1.63 -1.20 23.01
C GLN A 168 -2.24 -0.63 21.73
N ARG A 169 -2.24 0.71 21.57
CA ARG A 169 -2.73 1.38 20.36
C ARG A 169 -1.70 2.39 19.85
N GLY A 170 -1.36 2.30 18.57
CA GLY A 170 -0.38 3.17 17.94
C GLY A 170 1.01 2.91 18.50
N GLY A 171 1.66 1.85 18.00
CA GLY A 171 2.96 1.42 18.52
C GLY A 171 3.98 2.55 18.47
N ALA A 172 4.02 3.29 17.36
CA ALA A 172 4.68 4.59 17.30
C ALA A 172 3.73 5.72 17.70
N ILE A 173 2.73 6.03 16.86
CA ILE A 173 1.86 7.19 17.04
C ILE A 173 0.43 6.75 17.29
N HIS A 174 -0.19 7.35 18.29
CA HIS A 174 -1.64 7.32 18.47
C HIS A 174 -2.19 8.74 18.37
N ALA A 175 -3.19 8.94 17.50
CA ALA A 175 -3.87 10.23 17.31
C ALA A 175 -5.37 10.11 17.59
N PHE A 176 -5.90 11.05 18.40
CA PHE A 176 -7.30 11.02 18.85
C PHE A 176 -7.99 12.39 18.92
N ASN A 177 -9.31 12.39 18.69
CA ASN A 177 -10.26 13.48 18.95
C ASN A 177 -9.99 14.75 18.14
N SER A 178 -10.27 14.69 16.84
CA SER A 178 -10.08 15.77 15.86
C SER A 178 -8.69 16.38 15.88
N SER A 179 -7.68 15.55 16.14
CA SER A 179 -6.30 15.92 15.84
C SER A 179 -6.16 16.01 14.32
N VAL A 180 -5.34 16.95 13.84
CA VAL A 180 -4.88 16.95 12.45
C VAL A 180 -3.52 16.28 12.43
N LEU A 181 -3.41 15.22 11.63
CA LEU A 181 -2.21 14.40 11.54
C LEU A 181 -1.56 14.59 10.17
N ASP A 182 -0.79 15.66 10.03
CA ASP A 182 0.01 15.89 8.82
C ASP A 182 1.39 15.28 9.04
N ILE A 183 1.68 14.19 8.32
CA ILE A 183 2.95 13.46 8.39
C ILE A 183 3.59 13.43 7.00
N GLU A 184 4.83 13.91 6.92
CA GLU A 184 5.58 13.97 5.66
C GLU A 184 6.99 13.40 5.83
N ASP A 185 7.50 12.66 4.85
CA ASP A 185 8.91 12.21 4.83
C ASP A 185 9.35 11.47 6.11
N CYS A 186 8.46 10.64 6.67
CA CYS A 186 8.70 9.92 7.92
C CYS A 186 8.88 8.41 7.72
N VAL A 187 9.65 7.80 8.61
CA VAL A 187 9.88 6.35 8.62
C VAL A 187 9.36 5.73 9.91
N PHE A 188 8.48 4.74 9.78
CA PHE A 188 7.93 3.93 10.86
C PHE A 188 8.46 2.50 10.72
N SER A 189 9.37 2.09 11.61
CA SER A 189 10.00 0.77 11.53
C SER A 189 9.95 -0.03 12.83
N LEU A 190 9.64 -1.32 12.73
CA LEU A 190 9.76 -2.26 13.86
C LEU A 190 8.94 -1.84 15.09
N ASN A 191 7.82 -1.15 14.89
CA ASN A 191 6.91 -0.77 15.97
C ASN A 191 5.85 -1.86 16.18
N ALA A 192 5.39 -2.00 17.43
CA ALA A 192 4.47 -3.06 17.82
C ALA A 192 3.26 -2.54 18.59
N ALA A 193 2.06 -3.04 18.25
CA ALA A 193 0.85 -2.76 19.00
C ALA A 193 -0.18 -3.90 18.97
N GLU A 194 -1.27 -3.75 19.72
CA GLU A 194 -2.48 -4.54 19.45
C GLU A 194 -3.16 -4.02 18.18
N LEU A 195 -3.24 -2.70 18.06
CA LEU A 195 -3.93 -1.95 17.01
C LEU A 195 -3.03 -0.84 16.46
N GLY A 196 -2.76 -0.84 15.15
CA GLY A 196 -1.90 0.16 14.51
C GLY A 196 -0.44 0.01 14.95
N GLY A 197 0.29 -0.94 14.37
CA GLY A 197 1.67 -1.22 14.76
C GLY A 197 2.57 0.00 14.61
N GLY A 198 2.47 0.73 13.49
CA GLY A 198 3.03 2.07 13.34
C GLY A 198 2.09 3.13 13.91
N ILE A 199 0.98 3.39 13.20
CA ILE A 199 0.05 4.48 13.51
C ILE A 199 -1.35 3.94 13.82
N TYR A 200 -1.98 4.52 14.84
CA TYR A 200 -3.41 4.35 15.10
C TYR A 200 -4.10 5.71 15.13
N THR A 201 -5.18 5.88 14.35
CA THR A 201 -6.01 7.10 14.36
C THR A 201 -7.45 6.79 14.75
N SER A 202 -8.06 7.68 15.55
CA SER A 202 -9.47 7.58 15.92
C SER A 202 -10.17 8.92 16.24
N GLY A 203 -11.47 8.99 16.00
CA GLY A 203 -12.32 10.09 16.48
C GLY A 203 -12.25 11.36 15.64
N GLY A 204 -12.52 11.23 14.34
CA GLY A 204 -12.68 12.33 13.38
C GLY A 204 -11.35 13.00 13.04
N ILE A 205 -10.31 12.21 12.80
CA ILE A 205 -8.99 12.70 12.39
C ILE A 205 -9.03 13.10 10.92
N ASP A 206 -8.55 14.30 10.64
CA ASP A 206 -8.25 14.84 9.32
C ASP A 206 -6.72 14.93 9.17
N GLY A 207 -6.20 14.99 7.94
CA GLY A 207 -4.78 15.15 7.68
C GLY A 207 -4.21 14.16 6.67
N ASP A 208 -3.01 14.49 6.21
CA ASP A 208 -2.33 13.80 5.12
C ASP A 208 -1.13 12.98 5.62
N VAL A 209 -0.98 11.76 5.09
CA VAL A 209 0.22 10.94 5.27
C VAL A 209 0.91 10.83 3.91
N VAL A 210 2.07 11.48 3.78
CA VAL A 210 2.72 11.71 2.48
C VAL A 210 4.19 11.29 2.54
N ASN A 211 4.69 10.64 1.48
CA ASN A 211 6.11 10.26 1.36
C ASN A 211 6.63 9.45 2.56
N CYS A 212 5.77 8.63 3.17
CA CYS A 212 6.11 7.91 4.39
C CYS A 212 6.41 6.45 4.10
N GLU A 213 7.29 5.89 4.93
CA GLU A 213 7.69 4.49 4.88
C GLU A 213 7.23 3.76 6.14
N PHE A 214 6.48 2.67 5.97
CA PHE A 214 6.03 1.79 7.04
C PHE A 214 6.63 0.41 6.80
N GLN A 215 7.62 0.02 7.61
CA GLN A 215 8.30 -1.25 7.45
C GLN A 215 8.34 -2.09 8.72
N LEU A 216 8.10 -3.40 8.58
CA LEU A 216 8.28 -4.37 9.68
C LEU A 216 7.49 -4.02 10.94
N ASN A 217 6.39 -3.26 10.82
CA ASN A 217 5.53 -2.95 11.96
C ASN A 217 4.54 -4.10 12.17
N GLN A 218 4.20 -4.36 13.43
CA GLN A 218 3.39 -5.51 13.80
C GLN A 218 2.21 -5.11 14.68
N ALA A 219 1.00 -5.49 14.26
CA ALA A 219 -0.19 -5.43 15.07
C ALA A 219 -0.67 -6.85 15.41
N SER A 220 -1.10 -7.12 16.64
CA SER A 220 -1.68 -8.42 16.95
C SER A 220 -3.12 -8.60 16.45
N ALA A 221 -3.85 -7.50 16.22
CA ALA A 221 -5.27 -7.52 15.84
C ALA A 221 -5.63 -6.74 14.56
N ALA A 222 -5.09 -5.54 14.32
CA ALA A 222 -5.37 -4.83 13.06
C ALA A 222 -4.36 -3.73 12.73
N GLY A 223 -4.09 -3.56 11.43
CA GLY A 223 -3.26 -2.50 10.87
C GLY A 223 -1.81 -2.63 11.29
N GLY A 224 -1.08 -3.59 10.69
CA GLY A 224 0.33 -3.79 10.99
C GLY A 224 1.15 -2.52 10.81
N GLY A 225 0.99 -1.84 9.68
CA GLY A 225 1.52 -0.48 9.45
C GLY A 225 0.64 0.58 10.10
N MET A 226 -0.62 0.67 9.66
CA MET A 226 -1.55 1.71 10.11
C MET A 226 -2.97 1.18 10.31
N TYR A 227 -3.64 1.68 11.35
CA TYR A 227 -5.06 1.43 11.58
C TYR A 227 -5.84 2.75 11.73
N MET A 228 -6.83 2.94 10.87
CA MET A 228 -7.71 4.11 10.83
C MET A 228 -9.15 3.76 11.19
N VAL A 229 -9.71 4.47 12.17
CA VAL A 229 -11.10 4.30 12.64
C VAL A 229 -11.79 5.64 12.78
N ASP A 230 -13.06 5.74 12.36
CA ASP A 230 -13.87 6.97 12.50
C ASP A 230 -13.14 8.22 11.95
N THR A 231 -12.43 8.11 10.83
CA THR A 231 -11.63 9.20 10.26
C THR A 231 -12.47 10.14 9.38
N SER A 232 -11.96 11.35 9.14
CA SER A 232 -12.55 12.39 8.30
C SER A 232 -11.78 12.48 6.97
N ASP A 233 -11.83 11.42 6.17
CA ASP A 233 -11.25 11.34 4.83
C ASP A 233 -9.73 11.62 4.70
N PRO A 234 -8.85 11.01 5.52
CA PRO A 234 -7.41 11.21 5.38
C PRO A 234 -6.92 10.78 4.00
N SER A 235 -6.02 11.59 3.43
CA SER A 235 -5.31 11.23 2.21
C SER A 235 -3.98 10.55 2.53
N ILE A 236 -3.70 9.45 1.86
CA ILE A 236 -2.45 8.71 2.00
C ILE A 236 -1.85 8.67 0.61
N SER A 237 -0.69 9.30 0.44
CA SER A 237 -0.08 9.44 -0.88
C SER A 237 1.41 9.17 -0.90
N ASN A 238 1.90 8.55 -1.97
CA ASN A 238 3.32 8.26 -2.18
C ASN A 238 3.97 7.56 -0.98
N CYS A 239 3.24 6.62 -0.37
CA CYS A 239 3.69 5.90 0.82
C CYS A 239 4.05 4.45 0.48
N GLU A 240 5.04 3.92 1.18
CA GLU A 240 5.48 2.53 1.06
C GLU A 240 5.13 1.75 2.33
N PHE A 241 4.34 0.69 2.20
CA PHE A 241 4.01 -0.24 3.27
C PHE A 241 4.61 -1.59 2.94
N TYR A 242 5.69 -2.00 3.61
CA TYR A 242 6.32 -3.28 3.31
C TYR A 242 6.71 -4.13 4.52
N TYR A 243 6.52 -5.45 4.40
CA TYR A 243 6.71 -6.43 5.49
C TYR A 243 5.96 -6.10 6.80
N ASN A 244 4.84 -5.37 6.75
CA ASN A 244 4.01 -5.14 7.92
C ASN A 244 3.09 -6.34 8.17
N MET A 245 2.77 -6.60 9.44
CA MET A 245 2.13 -7.85 9.85
C MET A 245 0.94 -7.66 10.78
N ALA A 246 -0.17 -8.33 10.47
CA ALA A 246 -1.31 -8.56 11.35
C ALA A 246 -1.72 -10.06 11.35
N PRO A 247 -0.90 -10.99 11.89
CA PRO A 247 -1.01 -12.43 11.60
C PRO A 247 -2.35 -13.09 11.95
N ASN A 248 -3.04 -12.58 12.97
CA ASN A 248 -4.34 -13.08 13.41
C ASN A 248 -5.46 -12.03 13.18
N GLY A 249 -5.15 -11.01 12.39
CA GLY A 249 -5.86 -9.75 12.32
C GLY A 249 -6.13 -9.26 10.91
N ASP A 250 -6.61 -8.04 10.83
CA ASP A 250 -7.05 -7.41 9.58
C ASP A 250 -6.05 -6.32 9.14
N GLY A 251 -5.66 -6.31 7.87
CA GLY A 251 -4.80 -5.29 7.27
C GLY A 251 -3.33 -5.39 7.70
N GLY A 252 -2.49 -6.00 6.89
CA GLY A 252 -1.05 -6.11 7.18
C GLY A 252 -0.38 -4.75 7.03
N GLY A 253 -0.57 -4.09 5.89
CA GLY A 253 -0.19 -2.69 5.69
C GLY A 253 -1.17 -1.75 6.39
N ILE A 254 -2.40 -1.63 5.84
CA ILE A 254 -3.45 -0.74 6.35
C ILE A 254 -4.71 -1.52 6.72
N CYS A 255 -5.30 -1.16 7.85
CA CYS A 255 -6.70 -1.44 8.14
C CYS A 255 -7.46 -0.12 8.19
N THR A 256 -8.58 -0.01 7.49
CA THR A 256 -9.46 1.17 7.55
C THR A 256 -10.92 0.81 7.78
N LEU A 257 -11.55 1.53 8.71
CA LEU A 257 -12.99 1.52 8.97
C LEU A 257 -13.64 2.87 8.71
N GLY A 258 -12.86 3.84 8.21
CA GLY A 258 -13.31 5.16 7.82
C GLY A 258 -13.08 5.40 6.33
N ASP A 259 -13.74 6.42 5.81
CA ASP A 259 -13.53 6.86 4.44
C ASP A 259 -12.08 7.35 4.27
N SER A 260 -11.48 7.10 3.10
CA SER A 260 -10.07 7.43 2.83
C SER A 260 -9.77 7.52 1.33
N ALA A 261 -8.72 8.25 0.98
CA ALA A 261 -8.16 8.29 -0.37
C ALA A 261 -6.71 7.79 -0.32
N ILE A 262 -6.38 6.84 -1.19
CA ILE A 262 -5.05 6.22 -1.24
C ILE A 262 -4.52 6.37 -2.68
N GLU A 263 -3.41 7.09 -2.83
CA GLU A 263 -2.85 7.43 -4.14
C GLU A 263 -1.35 7.09 -4.21
N GLU A 264 -0.89 6.54 -5.32
CA GLU A 264 0.54 6.35 -5.58
C GLU A 264 1.26 5.56 -4.46
N CYS A 265 0.56 4.65 -3.79
CA CYS A 265 1.11 3.88 -2.67
C CYS A 265 1.51 2.47 -3.09
N THR A 266 2.57 1.96 -2.46
CA THR A 266 3.04 0.58 -2.64
C THR A 266 2.80 -0.23 -1.37
N PHE A 267 2.15 -1.38 -1.53
CA PHE A 267 1.95 -2.40 -0.50
C PHE A 267 2.73 -3.65 -0.91
N GLU A 268 3.86 -3.91 -0.27
CA GLU A 268 4.76 -5.02 -0.62
C GLU A 268 4.93 -6.03 0.51
N SER A 269 4.76 -7.33 0.21
CA SER A 269 5.10 -8.41 1.15
C SER A 269 4.46 -8.27 2.54
N ASN A 270 3.28 -7.64 2.64
CA ASN A 270 2.56 -7.53 3.91
C ASN A 270 1.75 -8.80 4.19
N PHE A 271 1.58 -9.12 5.47
CA PHE A 271 0.93 -10.36 5.91
C PHE A 271 -0.22 -10.10 6.88
N ALA A 272 -1.40 -10.68 6.63
CA ALA A 272 -2.53 -10.60 7.55
C ALA A 272 -3.40 -11.86 7.55
N TYR A 273 -4.37 -11.95 8.46
CA TYR A 273 -5.44 -12.93 8.30
C TYR A 273 -6.43 -12.49 7.21
N LYS A 274 -6.76 -11.19 7.12
CA LYS A 274 -7.52 -10.61 6.00
C LYS A 274 -6.85 -9.37 5.48
N GLY A 275 -6.75 -9.23 4.16
CA GLY A 275 -6.17 -8.04 3.54
C GLY A 275 -4.69 -7.94 3.82
N GLY A 276 -3.87 -8.74 3.13
CA GLY A 276 -2.41 -8.78 3.37
C GLY A 276 -1.82 -7.39 3.23
N GLY A 277 -2.05 -6.74 2.08
CA GLY A 277 -1.76 -5.32 1.90
C GLY A 277 -2.73 -4.43 2.67
N MET A 278 -4.03 -4.55 2.37
CA MET A 278 -5.05 -3.67 2.92
C MET A 278 -6.36 -4.38 3.27
N TYR A 279 -6.95 -4.00 4.40
CA TYR A 279 -8.31 -4.35 4.79
C TYR A 279 -9.20 -3.11 4.88
N MET A 280 -10.41 -3.20 4.36
CA MET A 280 -11.43 -2.16 4.50
C MET A 280 -12.82 -2.72 4.83
N ALA A 281 -13.53 -2.03 5.72
CA ALA A 281 -14.92 -2.32 6.03
C ALA A 281 -15.73 -1.07 6.38
N THR A 282 -17.01 -1.08 6.00
CA THR A 282 -17.97 0.00 6.30
C THR A 282 -17.51 1.40 5.88
N SER A 283 -16.71 1.50 4.82
CA SER A 283 -16.13 2.75 4.33
C SER A 283 -16.39 2.99 2.84
N THR A 284 -16.14 4.21 2.39
CA THR A 284 -15.98 4.61 0.99
C THR A 284 -14.50 4.92 0.77
N THR A 285 -13.85 4.22 -0.16
CA THR A 285 -12.41 4.40 -0.41
C THR A 285 -12.11 4.41 -1.90
N THR A 286 -11.22 5.33 -2.28
CA THR A 286 -10.71 5.42 -3.65
C THR A 286 -9.23 5.08 -3.61
N ILE A 287 -8.81 4.19 -4.51
CA ILE A 287 -7.43 3.72 -4.66
C ILE A 287 -7.00 4.02 -6.08
N VAL A 288 -5.94 4.81 -6.24
CA VAL A 288 -5.48 5.27 -7.57
C VAL A 288 -3.98 5.09 -7.68
N LEU A 289 -3.49 4.59 -8.82
CA LEU A 289 -2.06 4.45 -9.10
C LEU A 289 -1.29 3.65 -8.03
N CYS A 290 -1.95 2.70 -7.36
CA CYS A 290 -1.33 1.93 -6.28
C CYS A 290 -0.79 0.59 -6.78
N GLU A 291 0.21 0.07 -6.07
CA GLU A 291 0.78 -1.26 -6.31
C GLU A 291 0.57 -2.16 -5.09
N PHE A 292 -0.03 -3.32 -5.30
CA PHE A 292 -0.12 -4.40 -4.31
C PHE A 292 0.71 -5.57 -4.81
N PHE A 293 1.86 -5.79 -4.20
CA PHE A 293 2.85 -6.77 -4.64
C PHE A 293 3.20 -7.79 -3.55
N GLU A 294 3.18 -9.09 -3.87
CA GLU A 294 3.60 -10.18 -2.97
C GLU A 294 2.92 -10.20 -1.59
N ASN A 295 1.72 -9.63 -1.45
CA ASN A 295 1.03 -9.64 -0.16
C ASN A 295 0.33 -10.98 0.09
N GLU A 296 0.29 -11.42 1.35
CA GLU A 296 -0.24 -12.72 1.75
C GLU A 296 -1.34 -12.59 2.81
N ALA A 297 -2.47 -13.28 2.60
CA ALA A 297 -3.52 -13.39 3.61
C ALA A 297 -4.32 -14.69 3.54
N GLU A 298 -5.19 -14.95 4.52
CA GLU A 298 -6.19 -16.02 4.33
C GLU A 298 -7.27 -15.58 3.33
N TRP A 299 -7.66 -14.31 3.36
CA TRP A 299 -8.64 -13.73 2.44
C TRP A 299 -8.18 -12.37 1.93
N GLY A 300 -8.15 -12.18 0.61
CA GLY A 300 -7.70 -10.93 -0.02
C GLY A 300 -6.21 -10.71 0.19
N GLY A 301 -5.36 -11.35 -0.62
CA GLY A 301 -3.90 -11.27 -0.46
C GLY A 301 -3.43 -9.83 -0.59
N GLY A 302 -3.77 -9.16 -1.69
CA GLY A 302 -3.58 -7.72 -1.85
C GLY A 302 -4.57 -6.92 -0.99
N LEU A 303 -5.87 -7.09 -1.26
CA LEU A 303 -6.92 -6.30 -0.63
C LEU A 303 -8.14 -7.13 -0.23
N TYR A 304 -8.69 -6.82 0.94
CA TYR A 304 -9.97 -7.35 1.41
C TYR A 304 -10.99 -6.22 1.64
N CYS A 305 -12.13 -6.29 0.96
CA CYS A 305 -13.23 -5.33 1.03
C CYS A 305 -14.54 -6.00 1.47
N VAL A 306 -15.19 -5.45 2.50
CA VAL A 306 -16.51 -5.92 2.95
C VAL A 306 -17.45 -4.78 3.30
N SER A 307 -18.72 -4.87 2.87
CA SER A 307 -19.77 -3.89 3.25
C SER A 307 -19.36 -2.43 3.04
N SER A 308 -18.67 -2.15 1.93
CA SER A 308 -18.02 -0.88 1.63
C SER A 308 -18.28 -0.45 0.18
N ASN A 309 -17.90 0.78 -0.17
CA ASN A 309 -17.82 1.26 -1.55
C ASN A 309 -16.34 1.44 -1.92
N LEU A 310 -15.86 0.73 -2.93
CA LEU A 310 -14.48 0.75 -3.36
C LEU A 310 -14.39 1.11 -4.84
N SER A 311 -13.68 2.20 -5.16
CA SER A 311 -13.22 2.50 -6.52
C SER A 311 -11.72 2.26 -6.60
N ILE A 312 -11.27 1.49 -7.57
CA ILE A 312 -9.84 1.28 -7.86
C ILE A 312 -9.58 1.65 -9.31
N GLU A 313 -8.61 2.53 -9.52
CA GLU A 313 -8.27 3.08 -10.83
C GLU A 313 -6.76 2.96 -11.06
N GLU A 314 -6.36 2.56 -12.26
CA GLU A 314 -4.94 2.56 -12.71
C GLU A 314 -3.98 1.86 -11.73
N SER A 315 -4.44 0.80 -11.06
CA SER A 315 -3.69 0.13 -9.98
C SER A 315 -3.37 -1.32 -10.30
N ASN A 316 -2.27 -1.81 -9.72
CA ASN A 316 -1.70 -3.11 -10.02
C ASN A 316 -1.76 -4.06 -8.82
N PHE A 317 -2.21 -5.29 -9.03
CA PHE A 317 -2.21 -6.40 -8.08
C PHE A 317 -1.37 -7.54 -8.64
N ASN A 318 -0.14 -7.66 -8.16
CA ASN A 318 0.85 -8.58 -8.70
C ASN A 318 1.32 -9.58 -7.65
N GLU A 319 1.35 -10.86 -7.99
CA GLU A 319 1.95 -11.92 -7.17
C GLU A 319 1.38 -12.05 -5.73
N ASN A 320 0.17 -11.55 -5.49
CA ASN A 320 -0.47 -11.67 -4.19
C ASN A 320 -1.04 -13.09 -3.99
N SER A 321 -1.05 -13.56 -2.75
CA SER A 321 -1.45 -14.91 -2.39
C SER A 321 -2.51 -14.92 -1.30
N ALA A 322 -3.57 -15.70 -1.48
CA ALA A 322 -4.51 -15.96 -0.40
C ALA A 322 -5.22 -17.30 -0.50
N ARG A 323 -5.93 -17.74 0.55
CA ARG A 323 -6.85 -18.87 0.39
C ARG A 323 -8.03 -18.49 -0.52
N ILE A 324 -8.56 -17.27 -0.42
CA ILE A 324 -9.65 -16.78 -1.30
C ILE A 324 -9.36 -15.34 -1.71
N GLY A 325 -9.41 -15.04 -3.02
CA GLY A 325 -9.11 -13.72 -3.58
C GLY A 325 -7.63 -13.41 -3.48
N GLY A 326 -6.80 -13.91 -4.40
CA GLY A 326 -5.34 -13.74 -4.34
C GLY A 326 -4.96 -12.27 -4.41
N GLY A 327 -5.39 -11.55 -5.45
CA GLY A 327 -5.28 -10.09 -5.52
C GLY A 327 -6.32 -9.39 -4.66
N LEU A 328 -7.60 -9.68 -4.90
CA LEU A 328 -8.73 -8.98 -4.28
C LEU A 328 -9.81 -9.93 -3.77
N TYR A 329 -10.34 -9.66 -2.58
CA TYR A 329 -11.58 -10.22 -2.07
C TYR A 329 -12.61 -9.11 -1.84
N CYS A 330 -13.83 -9.28 -2.35
CA CYS A 330 -14.94 -8.34 -2.16
C CYS A 330 -16.22 -9.08 -1.72
N SER A 331 -16.95 -8.57 -0.73
CA SER A 331 -18.25 -9.13 -0.32
C SER A 331 -19.22 -8.09 0.25
N GLY A 332 -20.48 -8.13 -0.19
CA GLY A 332 -21.52 -7.22 0.29
C GLY A 332 -21.24 -5.74 0.02
N ALA A 333 -20.45 -5.44 -1.02
CA ALA A 333 -19.87 -4.13 -1.29
C ALA A 333 -20.18 -3.66 -2.72
N ILE A 334 -20.00 -2.35 -2.97
CA ILE A 334 -19.97 -1.80 -4.33
C ILE A 334 -18.50 -1.73 -4.74
N LEU A 335 -18.14 -2.36 -5.86
CA LEU A 335 -16.78 -2.40 -6.39
C LEU A 335 -16.76 -1.85 -7.81
N THR A 336 -15.92 -0.85 -8.04
CA THR A 336 -15.58 -0.36 -9.38
C THR A 336 -14.08 -0.60 -9.59
N LEU A 337 -13.73 -1.27 -10.69
CA LEU A 337 -12.36 -1.43 -11.16
C LEU A 337 -12.28 -0.80 -12.56
N ASP A 338 -11.38 0.17 -12.74
CA ASP A 338 -11.08 0.75 -14.04
C ASP A 338 -9.57 0.70 -14.30
N SER A 339 -9.18 0.18 -15.46
CA SER A 339 -7.79 0.23 -15.92
C SER A 339 -6.80 -0.41 -14.93
N CYS A 340 -7.22 -1.49 -14.26
CA CYS A 340 -6.42 -2.20 -13.26
C CYS A 340 -5.85 -3.51 -13.81
N ASP A 341 -4.65 -3.86 -13.36
CA ASP A 341 -3.97 -5.10 -13.71
C ASP A 341 -3.93 -6.07 -12.53
N PHE A 342 -4.35 -7.32 -12.76
CA PHE A 342 -4.26 -8.43 -11.81
C PHE A 342 -3.39 -9.51 -12.43
N ASN A 343 -2.13 -9.59 -12.02
CA ASN A 343 -1.16 -10.53 -12.61
C ASN A 343 -0.60 -11.51 -11.58
N LEU A 344 -0.46 -12.77 -11.99
CA LEU A 344 0.27 -13.80 -11.23
C LEU A 344 -0.25 -14.00 -9.80
N ASN A 345 -1.48 -13.58 -9.49
CA ASN A 345 -2.03 -13.76 -8.16
C ASN A 345 -2.49 -15.21 -8.00
N THR A 346 -2.32 -15.73 -6.78
CA THR A 346 -2.59 -17.14 -6.49
C THR A 346 -3.60 -17.29 -5.36
N SER A 347 -4.54 -18.21 -5.52
CA SER A 347 -5.44 -18.58 -4.43
C SER A 347 -6.03 -19.97 -4.57
N SER A 348 -6.86 -20.38 -3.60
CA SER A 348 -7.76 -21.52 -3.82
C SER A 348 -8.99 -21.14 -4.65
N ASN A 349 -9.51 -19.91 -4.53
CA ASN A 349 -10.72 -19.45 -5.22
C ASN A 349 -10.60 -17.97 -5.56
N GLY A 350 -10.73 -17.60 -6.83
CA GLY A 350 -10.48 -16.24 -7.32
C GLY A 350 -8.99 -15.92 -7.27
N GLY A 351 -8.21 -16.41 -8.24
CA GLY A 351 -6.76 -16.19 -8.28
C GLY A 351 -6.46 -14.69 -8.34
N GLY A 352 -6.96 -14.01 -9.37
CA GLY A 352 -6.93 -12.55 -9.46
C GLY A 352 -7.88 -11.92 -8.46
N ALA A 353 -9.19 -12.17 -8.61
CA ALA A 353 -10.20 -11.61 -7.72
C ALA A 353 -11.32 -12.60 -7.36
N PHE A 354 -11.87 -12.43 -6.16
CA PHE A 354 -13.06 -13.11 -5.68
C PHE A 354 -14.15 -12.09 -5.30
N VAL A 355 -15.34 -12.26 -5.88
CA VAL A 355 -16.54 -11.46 -5.58
C VAL A 355 -17.58 -12.37 -4.94
N GLY A 356 -17.93 -12.05 -3.69
CA GLY A 356 -18.94 -12.75 -2.90
C GLY A 356 -20.36 -12.22 -3.12
N SER A 357 -21.29 -12.70 -2.29
CA SER A 357 -22.71 -12.34 -2.35
C SER A 357 -22.98 -10.85 -2.11
N SER A 358 -24.10 -10.38 -2.66
CA SER A 358 -24.64 -9.03 -2.42
C SER A 358 -23.70 -7.90 -2.84
N CYS A 359 -22.83 -8.15 -3.82
CA CYS A 359 -22.01 -7.10 -4.44
C CYS A 359 -22.66 -6.49 -5.67
N VAL A 360 -22.42 -5.21 -5.90
CA VAL A 360 -22.60 -4.55 -7.21
C VAL A 360 -21.20 -4.31 -7.75
N VAL A 361 -20.90 -4.85 -8.93
CA VAL A 361 -19.53 -4.85 -9.46
C VAL A 361 -19.50 -4.32 -10.89
N GLU A 362 -18.60 -3.38 -11.15
CA GLU A 362 -18.28 -2.85 -12.46
C GLU A 362 -16.78 -3.02 -12.68
N ILE A 363 -16.39 -3.72 -13.76
CA ILE A 363 -15.00 -3.97 -14.14
C ILE A 363 -14.84 -3.53 -15.58
N ILE A 364 -13.99 -2.52 -15.80
CA ILE A 364 -13.81 -1.86 -17.09
C ILE A 364 -12.32 -1.76 -17.39
N ASN A 365 -11.91 -2.01 -18.63
CA ASN A 365 -10.53 -1.82 -19.10
C ASN A 365 -9.47 -2.56 -18.25
N CYS A 366 -9.84 -3.65 -17.58
CA CYS A 366 -8.93 -4.36 -16.67
C CYS A 366 -8.25 -5.54 -17.36
N ASN A 367 -7.13 -5.99 -16.80
CA ASN A 367 -6.44 -7.20 -17.23
C ASN A 367 -6.33 -8.20 -16.08
N PHE A 368 -6.69 -9.45 -16.33
CA PHE A 368 -6.50 -10.58 -15.42
C PHE A 368 -5.61 -11.61 -16.11
N ILE A 369 -4.31 -11.57 -15.83
CA ILE A 369 -3.32 -12.35 -16.58
C ILE A 369 -2.57 -13.34 -15.67
N SER A 370 -2.48 -14.60 -16.11
CA SER A 370 -1.66 -15.63 -15.45
C SER A 370 -1.98 -15.86 -13.98
N ASN A 371 -3.22 -15.60 -13.55
CA ASN A 371 -3.65 -15.84 -12.19
C ASN A 371 -4.03 -17.31 -11.98
N VAL A 372 -3.79 -17.83 -10.79
CA VAL A 372 -3.91 -19.26 -10.48
C VAL A 372 -4.88 -19.50 -9.32
N ALA A 373 -5.98 -20.18 -9.59
CA ALA A 373 -6.87 -20.74 -8.57
C ALA A 373 -6.62 -22.25 -8.41
N SER A 374 -5.68 -22.62 -7.54
CA SER A 374 -5.32 -24.01 -7.26
C SER A 374 -5.69 -24.42 -5.85
N ASN A 375 -6.51 -25.46 -5.71
CA ASN A 375 -6.81 -26.10 -4.44
C ASN A 375 -6.56 -27.61 -4.54
N THR A 376 -5.80 -28.19 -3.62
CA THR A 376 -5.51 -29.63 -3.57
C THR A 376 -6.76 -30.50 -3.41
N ASN A 377 -7.90 -29.92 -3.02
CA ASN A 377 -9.16 -30.61 -2.80
C ASN A 377 -10.14 -30.54 -4.00
N GLY A 378 -9.74 -29.94 -5.12
CA GLY A 378 -10.53 -29.96 -6.37
C GLY A 378 -11.65 -28.91 -6.48
N PHE A 379 -11.67 -27.90 -5.61
CA PHE A 379 -12.65 -26.80 -5.62
C PHE A 379 -12.08 -25.45 -6.10
N GLY A 380 -11.01 -25.48 -6.89
CA GLY A 380 -10.38 -24.26 -7.40
C GLY A 380 -11.18 -23.59 -8.50
N HIS A 381 -11.69 -22.38 -8.27
CA HIS A 381 -12.61 -21.71 -9.17
C HIS A 381 -12.16 -20.30 -9.49
N GLY A 382 -12.29 -19.87 -10.75
CA GLY A 382 -11.97 -18.50 -11.18
C GLY A 382 -10.49 -18.19 -11.05
N GLY A 383 -9.67 -18.62 -12.02
CA GLY A 383 -8.25 -18.26 -12.04
C GLY A 383 -8.11 -16.74 -12.12
N GLY A 384 -8.73 -16.12 -13.13
CA GLY A 384 -8.85 -14.66 -13.23
C GLY A 384 -9.85 -14.11 -12.22
N LEU A 385 -11.14 -14.38 -12.46
CA LEU A 385 -12.24 -13.88 -11.62
C LEU A 385 -13.20 -14.99 -11.19
N SER A 386 -13.49 -15.07 -9.89
CA SER A 386 -14.54 -15.91 -9.34
C SER A 386 -15.66 -15.04 -8.77
N VAL A 387 -16.87 -15.19 -9.31
CA VAL A 387 -18.09 -14.62 -8.76
C VAL A 387 -18.90 -15.72 -8.10
N PHE A 388 -19.16 -15.55 -6.81
CA PHE A 388 -19.98 -16.46 -6.02
C PHE A 388 -21.06 -15.69 -5.28
N SER A 389 -22.31 -15.81 -5.74
CA SER A 389 -23.44 -15.23 -5.02
C SER A 389 -24.33 -16.30 -4.39
N SER A 390 -25.02 -15.93 -3.31
CA SER A 390 -26.06 -16.73 -2.66
C SER A 390 -27.48 -16.29 -3.06
N ASN A 391 -27.61 -15.22 -3.84
CA ASN A 391 -28.87 -14.63 -4.29
C ASN A 391 -28.69 -13.94 -5.66
N PHE A 392 -29.79 -13.67 -6.38
CA PHE A 392 -29.74 -12.92 -7.64
C PHE A 392 -29.61 -11.39 -7.44
N SER A 393 -29.16 -10.92 -6.27
CA SER A 393 -29.04 -9.48 -6.01
C SER A 393 -27.72 -8.89 -6.47
N SER A 394 -26.77 -9.71 -6.92
CA SER A 394 -25.53 -9.21 -7.50
C SER A 394 -25.71 -8.85 -8.97
N SER A 395 -25.31 -7.62 -9.29
CA SER A 395 -25.25 -7.09 -10.66
C SER A 395 -23.78 -6.92 -11.01
N ILE A 396 -23.35 -7.56 -12.09
CA ILE A 396 -21.95 -7.54 -12.51
C ILE A 396 -21.88 -7.13 -13.98
N LEU A 397 -21.13 -6.08 -14.23
CA LEU A 397 -20.80 -5.60 -15.56
C LEU A 397 -19.30 -5.77 -15.78
N LEU A 398 -18.95 -6.46 -16.86
CA LEU A 398 -17.58 -6.62 -17.34
C LEU A 398 -17.51 -6.05 -18.75
N THR A 399 -16.74 -4.98 -18.93
CA THR A 399 -16.49 -4.42 -20.26
C THR A 399 -15.02 -4.23 -20.55
N ASP A 400 -14.65 -4.39 -21.82
CA ASP A 400 -13.32 -4.03 -22.33
C ASP A 400 -12.17 -4.69 -21.52
N THR A 401 -12.41 -5.88 -20.98
CA THR A 401 -11.54 -6.56 -20.02
C THR A 401 -10.89 -7.79 -20.64
N LEU A 402 -9.60 -8.01 -20.36
CA LEU A 402 -8.83 -9.18 -20.78
C LEU A 402 -8.72 -10.23 -19.67
N PHE A 403 -8.99 -11.49 -20.00
CA PHE A 403 -8.70 -12.66 -19.17
C PHE A 403 -7.78 -13.60 -19.95
N GLU A 404 -6.51 -13.65 -19.59
CA GLU A 404 -5.50 -14.39 -20.34
C GLU A 404 -4.67 -15.32 -19.46
N ASN A 405 -4.36 -16.52 -19.96
CA ASN A 405 -3.42 -17.47 -19.35
C ASN A 405 -3.74 -17.85 -17.89
N ASN A 406 -4.98 -17.67 -17.45
CA ASN A 406 -5.37 -18.01 -16.09
C ASN A 406 -5.55 -19.52 -15.94
N LEU A 407 -5.26 -20.03 -14.74
CA LEU A 407 -5.29 -21.44 -14.41
C LEU A 407 -6.26 -21.71 -13.25
N ALA A 408 -7.18 -22.68 -13.40
CA ALA A 408 -8.05 -23.10 -12.30
C ALA A 408 -8.41 -24.59 -12.35
N PHE A 409 -9.19 -25.09 -11.38
CA PHE A 409 -9.90 -26.37 -11.52
C PHE A 409 -11.22 -26.23 -12.28
N SER A 410 -11.72 -25.01 -12.45
CA SER A 410 -12.96 -24.74 -13.16
C SER A 410 -13.17 -23.23 -13.40
N GLY A 411 -13.57 -22.84 -14.61
CA GLY A 411 -13.79 -21.43 -14.96
C GLY A 411 -12.50 -20.64 -14.84
N ALA A 412 -11.47 -21.01 -15.60
CA ALA A 412 -10.13 -20.50 -15.38
C ALA A 412 -10.02 -18.99 -15.68
N GLY A 413 -10.61 -18.50 -16.76
CA GLY A 413 -10.81 -17.06 -16.95
C GLY A 413 -11.86 -16.55 -15.96
N LEU A 414 -13.09 -17.05 -16.10
CA LEU A 414 -14.26 -16.61 -15.34
C LEU A 414 -15.04 -17.80 -14.78
N PHE A 415 -15.30 -17.76 -13.48
CA PHE A 415 -16.24 -18.66 -12.82
C PHE A 415 -17.41 -17.87 -12.24
N LEU A 416 -18.63 -18.21 -12.66
CA LEU A 416 -19.85 -17.53 -12.30
C LEU A 416 -20.81 -18.51 -11.62
N TYR A 417 -21.17 -18.22 -10.37
CA TYR A 417 -22.09 -19.04 -9.59
C TYR A 417 -23.27 -18.21 -9.07
N PHE A 418 -24.48 -18.61 -9.47
CA PHE A 418 -25.75 -18.04 -8.99
C PHE A 418 -25.86 -16.51 -9.14
N CYS A 419 -25.42 -15.97 -10.28
CA CYS A 419 -25.41 -14.52 -10.55
C CYS A 419 -25.95 -14.18 -11.95
N GLY A 420 -26.32 -12.91 -12.13
CA GLY A 420 -26.54 -12.31 -13.44
C GLY A 420 -25.31 -11.46 -13.80
N VAL A 421 -24.82 -11.60 -15.03
CA VAL A 421 -23.58 -10.95 -15.47
C VAL A 421 -23.73 -10.50 -16.91
N GLU A 422 -23.39 -9.26 -17.19
CA GLU A 422 -23.25 -8.72 -18.54
C GLU A 422 -21.77 -8.66 -18.90
N ILE A 423 -21.39 -9.32 -20.00
CA ILE A 423 -20.02 -9.35 -20.51
C ILE A 423 -20.04 -8.76 -21.92
N ALA A 424 -19.35 -7.63 -22.12
CA ALA A 424 -19.29 -6.94 -23.39
C ALA A 424 -17.88 -6.53 -23.78
N ASN A 425 -17.51 -6.65 -25.06
CA ASN A 425 -16.19 -6.23 -25.57
C ASN A 425 -14.99 -6.86 -24.84
N CYS A 426 -15.16 -8.02 -24.21
CA CYS A 426 -14.07 -8.67 -23.48
C CYS A 426 -13.26 -9.61 -24.38
N THR A 427 -12.06 -9.96 -23.95
CA THR A 427 -11.25 -11.03 -24.54
C THR A 427 -10.90 -12.05 -23.47
N ILE A 428 -11.27 -13.31 -23.68
CA ILE A 428 -11.06 -14.42 -22.75
C ILE A 428 -10.32 -15.51 -23.51
N ILE A 429 -9.00 -15.58 -23.33
CA ILE A 429 -8.12 -16.38 -24.18
C ILE A 429 -7.10 -17.20 -23.40
N ASN A 430 -6.72 -18.37 -23.93
CA ASN A 430 -5.65 -19.22 -23.41
C ASN A 430 -5.79 -19.65 -21.93
N ASN A 431 -7.00 -19.57 -21.37
CA ASN A 431 -7.23 -19.97 -19.99
C ASN A 431 -7.37 -21.50 -19.91
N HIS A 432 -6.73 -22.10 -18.90
CA HIS A 432 -6.58 -23.55 -18.81
C HIS A 432 -7.17 -24.09 -17.50
N VAL A 433 -7.85 -25.24 -17.58
CA VAL A 433 -8.28 -25.98 -16.39
C VAL A 433 -7.40 -27.20 -16.12
N GLN A 434 -6.89 -27.34 -14.89
CA GLN A 434 -5.99 -28.43 -14.48
C GLN A 434 -6.59 -29.84 -14.60
N LEU A 435 -7.91 -30.00 -14.47
CA LEU A 435 -8.64 -31.25 -14.63
C LEU A 435 -9.74 -31.13 -15.67
N ASN A 436 -9.88 -32.12 -16.57
CA ASN A 436 -10.71 -32.07 -17.77
C ASN A 436 -12.25 -31.87 -17.58
N ASN A 437 -12.74 -31.50 -16.40
CA ASN A 437 -14.16 -31.39 -16.05
C ASN A 437 -14.66 -29.94 -15.86
N GLY A 438 -13.95 -28.94 -16.41
CA GLY A 438 -14.29 -27.52 -16.31
C GLY A 438 -14.24 -26.77 -17.64
N ALA A 439 -14.61 -25.49 -17.62
CA ALA A 439 -14.39 -24.56 -18.73
C ALA A 439 -13.10 -23.78 -18.46
N GLY A 440 -12.23 -23.69 -19.47
CA GLY A 440 -11.09 -22.79 -19.47
C GLY A 440 -11.55 -21.35 -19.47
N GLY A 441 -12.44 -20.98 -20.39
CA GLY A 441 -12.88 -19.59 -20.56
C GLY A 441 -13.91 -19.19 -19.50
N ILE A 442 -15.18 -19.49 -19.74
CA ILE A 442 -16.29 -19.11 -18.88
C ILE A 442 -17.02 -20.35 -18.35
N ARG A 443 -17.24 -20.42 -17.04
CA ARG A 443 -18.19 -21.37 -16.45
C ARG A 443 -19.32 -20.66 -15.74
N CYS A 444 -20.56 -21.01 -16.11
CA CYS A 444 -21.78 -20.52 -15.49
C CYS A 444 -22.54 -21.68 -14.83
N ASP A 445 -22.52 -21.71 -13.49
CA ASP A 445 -23.24 -22.71 -12.69
C ASP A 445 -24.42 -22.03 -11.98
N TYR A 446 -25.64 -22.48 -12.26
CA TYR A 446 -26.88 -21.95 -11.67
C TYR A 446 -27.12 -20.44 -11.89
N SER A 447 -26.42 -19.83 -12.86
CA SER A 447 -26.66 -18.45 -13.31
C SER A 447 -27.93 -18.37 -14.15
N THR A 448 -28.74 -17.33 -13.95
CA THR A 448 -30.04 -17.18 -14.61
C THR A 448 -30.01 -16.26 -15.83
N THR A 449 -29.06 -15.34 -15.93
CA THR A 449 -29.00 -14.26 -16.95
C THR A 449 -27.55 -13.83 -17.23
N THR A 450 -26.73 -14.71 -17.78
CA THR A 450 -25.40 -14.31 -18.29
C THR A 450 -25.54 -13.90 -19.75
N GLU A 451 -25.31 -12.62 -20.05
CA GLU A 451 -25.34 -12.06 -21.41
C GLU A 451 -23.92 -11.85 -21.93
N LEU A 452 -23.72 -12.17 -23.21
CA LEU A 452 -22.43 -12.05 -23.88
C LEU A 452 -22.61 -11.24 -25.17
N ALA A 453 -21.85 -10.16 -25.34
CA ALA A 453 -21.87 -9.31 -26.53
C ALA A 453 -20.45 -8.93 -26.97
N ASN A 454 -20.20 -8.88 -28.29
CA ASN A 454 -18.93 -8.41 -28.87
C ASN A 454 -17.66 -9.00 -28.21
N THR A 455 -17.73 -10.22 -27.68
CA THR A 455 -16.68 -10.80 -26.83
C THR A 455 -16.00 -11.97 -27.53
N ILE A 456 -14.67 -12.06 -27.36
CA ILE A 456 -13.86 -13.18 -27.86
C ILE A 456 -13.67 -14.18 -26.72
N VAL A 457 -14.07 -15.44 -26.92
CA VAL A 457 -13.80 -16.56 -26.01
C VAL A 457 -13.13 -17.67 -26.81
N CYS A 458 -11.80 -17.68 -26.80
CA CYS A 458 -11.02 -18.54 -27.69
C CYS A 458 -9.84 -19.24 -27.02
N ASP A 459 -9.42 -20.38 -27.57
CA ASP A 459 -8.20 -21.11 -27.16
C ASP A 459 -8.14 -21.49 -25.67
N ASN A 460 -9.28 -21.45 -25.00
CA ASN A 460 -9.39 -21.92 -23.64
C ASN A 460 -9.58 -23.44 -23.58
N THR A 461 -8.99 -24.08 -22.59
CA THR A 461 -8.98 -25.54 -22.47
C THR A 461 -9.56 -26.03 -21.14
N PRO A 462 -10.31 -27.15 -21.13
CA PRO A 462 -10.71 -27.95 -22.28
C PRO A 462 -11.93 -27.40 -23.05
N ASN A 463 -12.69 -26.47 -22.46
CA ASN A 463 -13.88 -25.89 -23.07
C ASN A 463 -13.83 -24.36 -23.02
N GLN A 464 -14.30 -23.71 -24.09
CA GLN A 464 -14.48 -22.26 -24.12
C GLN A 464 -15.49 -21.82 -23.07
N ILE A 465 -16.67 -22.47 -23.08
CA ILE A 465 -17.80 -22.10 -22.24
C ILE A 465 -18.51 -23.37 -21.74
N ILE A 466 -18.86 -23.41 -20.46
CA ILE A 466 -19.81 -24.38 -19.88
C ILE A 466 -20.90 -23.61 -19.14
N GLY A 467 -22.17 -23.92 -19.43
CA GLY A 467 -23.32 -23.28 -18.81
C GLY A 467 -24.20 -22.54 -19.82
N SER A 468 -25.26 -21.89 -19.35
CA SER A 468 -26.19 -21.15 -20.20
C SER A 468 -25.71 -19.72 -20.39
N ILE A 469 -25.65 -19.28 -21.64
CA ILE A 469 -25.36 -17.89 -22.04
C ILE A 469 -26.47 -17.39 -22.97
N ILE A 470 -26.83 -16.13 -22.82
CA ILE A 470 -27.65 -15.37 -23.76
C ILE A 470 -26.69 -14.64 -24.70
N ASP A 471 -26.69 -15.04 -25.97
CA ASP A 471 -25.87 -14.41 -27.01
C ASP A 471 -26.58 -13.14 -27.53
N SER A 472 -26.01 -11.99 -27.19
CA SER A 472 -26.48 -10.66 -27.61
C SER A 472 -25.81 -10.19 -28.92
N GLY A 473 -25.01 -11.04 -29.57
CA GLY A 473 -24.40 -10.81 -30.89
C GLY A 473 -22.96 -10.31 -30.84
N GLY A 474 -22.24 -10.46 -31.97
CA GLY A 474 -20.87 -9.97 -32.14
C GLY A 474 -19.78 -10.85 -31.51
N ASN A 475 -20.13 -12.01 -30.96
CA ASN A 475 -19.19 -12.88 -30.23
C ASN A 475 -18.39 -13.80 -31.16
N THR A 476 -17.15 -14.07 -30.79
CA THR A 476 -16.28 -15.09 -31.42
C THR A 476 -15.98 -16.17 -30.40
N ILE A 477 -16.46 -17.39 -30.62
CA ILE A 477 -16.29 -18.52 -29.69
C ILE A 477 -15.70 -19.70 -30.46
N GLY A 478 -14.52 -20.17 -30.08
CA GLY A 478 -13.87 -21.25 -30.81
C GLY A 478 -12.45 -21.57 -30.35
N THR A 479 -11.68 -22.16 -31.25
CA THR A 479 -10.25 -22.42 -31.14
C THR A 479 -9.58 -21.87 -32.41
N GLY A 480 -8.34 -21.37 -32.33
CA GLY A 480 -7.62 -20.74 -33.44
C GLY A 480 -8.18 -19.37 -33.80
N CYS A 481 -8.56 -18.58 -32.79
CA CYS A 481 -9.08 -17.21 -32.93
C CYS A 481 -8.19 -16.17 -32.26
N SER A 482 -7.08 -16.58 -31.64
CA SER A 482 -5.90 -15.74 -31.63
C SER A 482 -5.52 -15.46 -33.08
N GLU A 483 -5.38 -14.18 -33.46
CA GLU A 483 -4.51 -13.86 -34.60
C GLU A 483 -3.21 -14.62 -34.35
N PRO A 484 -2.68 -15.35 -35.32
CA PRO A 484 -1.59 -16.25 -35.05
C PRO A 484 -0.42 -15.48 -34.41
N SER A 485 -0.12 -15.86 -33.17
CA SER A 485 0.95 -15.23 -32.39
C SER A 485 2.29 -15.51 -33.07
N SER A 486 3.13 -14.49 -33.19
CA SER A 486 4.53 -14.69 -33.60
C SER A 486 5.35 -15.48 -32.57
N ASP A 487 4.88 -15.54 -31.31
CA ASP A 487 5.34 -16.48 -30.29
C ASP A 487 4.54 -17.78 -30.48
N VAL A 488 5.11 -18.65 -31.31
CA VAL A 488 4.52 -19.89 -31.80
C VAL A 488 4.74 -21.02 -30.81
N ASP A 489 5.84 -21.01 -30.06
CA ASP A 489 6.13 -22.06 -29.07
C ASP A 489 5.64 -21.74 -27.65
N GLY A 490 5.13 -20.52 -27.43
CA GLY A 490 4.42 -20.09 -26.24
C GLY A 490 5.33 -19.86 -25.04
N ASP A 491 6.60 -19.55 -25.28
CA ASP A 491 7.60 -19.32 -24.22
C ASP A 491 7.67 -17.85 -23.76
N GLY A 492 6.93 -16.95 -24.43
CA GLY A 492 6.83 -15.53 -24.13
C GLY A 492 7.86 -14.65 -24.83
N ASP A 493 8.78 -15.19 -25.62
CA ASP A 493 9.81 -14.46 -26.37
C ASP A 493 9.76 -14.80 -27.88
N VAL A 494 9.39 -13.84 -28.75
CA VAL A 494 9.50 -14.05 -30.22
C VAL A 494 10.97 -14.12 -30.66
N ASP A 495 11.48 -15.32 -30.92
CA ASP A 495 12.89 -15.59 -31.23
C ASP A 495 13.15 -16.66 -32.34
N ILE A 496 14.34 -17.25 -32.33
CA ILE A 496 14.75 -18.24 -33.33
C ILE A 496 13.94 -19.54 -33.23
N SER A 497 13.40 -19.84 -32.06
CA SER A 497 12.63 -21.03 -31.75
C SER A 497 11.28 -20.98 -32.48
N ASP A 498 10.59 -19.83 -32.45
CA ASP A 498 9.37 -19.57 -33.22
C ASP A 498 9.59 -19.65 -34.72
N LEU A 499 10.68 -19.04 -35.20
CA LEU A 499 11.03 -19.09 -36.62
C LEU A 499 11.25 -20.53 -37.09
N LEU A 500 11.92 -21.34 -36.26
CA LEU A 500 12.16 -22.74 -36.58
C LEU A 500 10.85 -23.55 -36.51
N ALA A 501 9.94 -23.22 -35.60
CA ALA A 501 8.62 -23.85 -35.51
C ALA A 501 7.82 -23.64 -36.81
N VAL A 502 7.80 -22.43 -37.36
CA VAL A 502 7.18 -22.12 -38.66
C VAL A 502 7.89 -22.84 -39.82
N ILE A 503 9.23 -22.78 -39.88
CA ILE A 503 10.01 -23.41 -40.96
C ILE A 503 9.83 -24.94 -41.01
N VAL A 504 9.70 -25.61 -39.87
CA VAL A 504 9.50 -27.06 -39.81
C VAL A 504 8.19 -27.50 -40.47
N LYS A 505 7.21 -26.60 -40.56
CA LYS A 505 5.87 -26.83 -41.08
C LYS A 505 5.64 -26.24 -42.47
N TRP A 506 6.72 -25.87 -43.15
CA TRP A 506 6.67 -25.27 -44.48
C TRP A 506 5.86 -26.11 -45.50
N GLY A 507 4.90 -25.46 -46.16
CA GLY A 507 4.01 -26.04 -47.16
C GLY A 507 2.88 -26.90 -46.59
N THR A 508 2.60 -26.81 -45.28
CA THR A 508 1.46 -27.46 -44.63
C THR A 508 0.30 -26.49 -44.45
N ASP A 509 -0.87 -27.01 -44.06
CA ASP A 509 -2.08 -26.27 -43.68
C ASP A 509 -2.25 -26.25 -42.15
N ASP A 510 -1.13 -26.27 -41.40
CA ASP A 510 -1.15 -26.31 -39.93
C ASP A 510 -1.55 -24.94 -39.37
N PRO A 511 -2.75 -24.80 -38.77
CA PRO A 511 -3.29 -23.51 -38.35
C PRO A 511 -2.53 -22.89 -37.17
N HIS A 512 -1.60 -23.62 -36.54
CA HIS A 512 -0.80 -23.11 -35.43
C HIS A 512 0.41 -22.27 -35.89
N VAL A 513 0.79 -22.37 -37.16
CA VAL A 513 1.98 -21.76 -37.77
C VAL A 513 1.67 -21.06 -39.09
N ASP A 514 0.42 -21.15 -39.55
CA ASP A 514 -0.17 -20.35 -40.63
C ASP A 514 -0.54 -18.99 -40.03
N LEU A 515 0.44 -18.08 -40.01
CA LEU A 515 0.37 -16.84 -39.28
C LEU A 515 -0.41 -15.73 -39.98
N ASP A 516 -0.58 -15.81 -41.29
CA ASP A 516 -1.42 -14.87 -42.06
C ASP A 516 -2.82 -15.43 -42.38
N ALA A 517 -3.10 -16.66 -41.95
CA ALA A 517 -4.35 -17.39 -42.12
C ALA A 517 -4.76 -17.54 -43.61
N ASP A 518 -3.79 -17.64 -44.52
CA ASP A 518 -4.04 -17.86 -45.96
C ASP A 518 -4.30 -19.35 -46.31
N GLY A 519 -4.13 -20.24 -45.33
CA GLY A 519 -4.35 -21.68 -45.43
C GLY A 519 -3.10 -22.48 -45.81
N VAL A 520 -1.93 -21.85 -45.93
CA VAL A 520 -0.66 -22.51 -46.25
C VAL A 520 0.57 -21.84 -45.62
N VAL A 521 1.35 -22.60 -44.85
CA VAL A 521 2.59 -22.11 -44.23
C VAL A 521 3.69 -21.85 -45.28
N TYR A 522 4.00 -20.59 -45.54
CA TYR A 522 5.02 -20.13 -46.47
C TYR A 522 5.80 -18.91 -45.94
N VAL A 523 6.34 -18.14 -46.89
CA VAL A 523 7.24 -17.03 -46.59
C VAL A 523 6.52 -15.89 -45.87
N SER A 524 5.22 -15.73 -46.07
CA SER A 524 4.43 -14.71 -45.38
C SER A 524 4.39 -14.95 -43.88
N ASP A 525 4.23 -16.20 -43.43
CA ASP A 525 4.22 -16.56 -42.01
C ASP A 525 5.56 -16.33 -41.35
N VAL A 526 6.65 -16.69 -42.04
CA VAL A 526 8.02 -16.40 -41.59
C VAL A 526 8.24 -14.90 -41.47
N LEU A 527 7.68 -14.10 -42.38
CA LEU A 527 7.81 -12.64 -42.34
C LEU A 527 7.07 -12.03 -41.14
N ILE A 528 5.99 -12.66 -40.66
CA ILE A 528 5.28 -12.24 -39.45
C ILE A 528 6.16 -12.43 -38.21
N VAL A 529 6.73 -13.63 -38.01
CA VAL A 529 7.70 -13.88 -36.91
C VAL A 529 8.89 -12.93 -36.97
N VAL A 530 9.45 -12.71 -38.16
CA VAL A 530 10.58 -11.78 -38.36
C VAL A 530 10.20 -10.33 -38.09
N SER A 531 8.94 -9.94 -38.32
CA SER A 531 8.47 -8.59 -38.08
C SER A 531 8.30 -8.26 -36.59
N GLU A 532 7.98 -9.26 -35.77
CA GLU A 532 7.77 -9.12 -34.32
C GLU A 532 8.97 -9.60 -33.49
N TRP A 533 10.06 -9.98 -34.15
CA TRP A 533 11.29 -10.47 -33.53
C TRP A 533 11.79 -9.55 -32.42
N SER A 534 11.72 -10.05 -31.18
CA SER A 534 11.94 -9.22 -30.01
C SER A 534 13.38 -8.68 -29.97
N HIS A 535 13.48 -7.37 -29.78
CA HIS A 535 14.74 -6.62 -29.57
C HIS A 535 15.26 -6.74 -28.12
N SER A 536 15.11 -7.89 -27.46
CA SER A 536 15.37 -8.09 -26.02
C SER A 536 16.86 -7.94 -25.57
N LYS A 537 17.77 -7.54 -26.48
CA LYS A 537 19.17 -7.25 -26.14
C LYS A 537 19.50 -5.79 -25.79
N LYS A 538 18.55 -4.83 -25.83
CA LYS A 538 18.87 -3.42 -25.50
C LYS A 538 18.67 -2.99 -24.05
N ASN A 539 17.98 -3.75 -23.19
CA ASN A 539 17.82 -3.37 -21.76
C ASN A 539 18.70 -4.15 -20.76
N LYS A 540 19.32 -5.27 -21.13
CA LYS A 540 20.21 -6.04 -20.22
C LYS A 540 21.68 -5.55 -20.14
N THR A 541 22.06 -4.46 -20.82
CA THR A 541 23.45 -3.93 -20.80
C THR A 541 23.67 -2.65 -19.98
N LYS A 542 22.64 -2.07 -19.35
CA LYS A 542 22.83 -0.95 -18.40
C LYS A 542 23.03 -1.38 -16.95
N GLU A 543 22.56 -2.56 -16.53
CA GLU A 543 22.73 -3.03 -15.14
C GLU A 543 23.99 -3.88 -14.89
N SER A 544 24.58 -4.49 -15.92
CA SER A 544 25.80 -5.28 -15.77
C SER A 544 27.11 -4.47 -15.76
N LYS A 545 27.03 -3.14 -15.97
CA LYS A 545 28.19 -2.23 -15.89
C LYS A 545 28.42 -1.57 -14.51
N LYS A 546 27.54 -1.76 -13.53
CA LYS A 546 27.75 -1.26 -12.15
C LYS A 546 28.32 -2.29 -11.17
N LYS A 547 28.47 -3.56 -11.56
CA LYS A 547 29.01 -4.66 -10.72
C LYS A 547 30.42 -5.17 -11.10
N ARG A 548 31.19 -4.46 -11.94
CA ARG A 548 32.54 -4.89 -12.38
C ARG A 548 33.73 -4.02 -11.94
N ASP A 549 33.53 -2.99 -11.12
CA ASP A 549 34.64 -2.09 -10.70
C ASP A 549 35.17 -2.27 -9.27
N THR A 550 34.88 -3.38 -8.57
CA THR A 550 35.40 -3.62 -7.19
C THR A 550 36.16 -4.94 -6.96
N LYS A 551 36.66 -5.60 -8.01
CA LYS A 551 37.62 -6.72 -7.84
C LYS A 551 38.78 -6.60 -8.81
N GLY A 552 39.82 -5.86 -8.40
CA GLY A 552 40.98 -5.65 -9.27
C GLY A 552 42.22 -5.03 -8.63
N THR A 553 42.54 -5.26 -7.36
CA THR A 553 43.89 -4.93 -6.83
C THR A 553 44.41 -6.02 -5.90
N SER A 554 45.07 -7.03 -6.47
CA SER A 554 46.12 -7.77 -5.75
C SER A 554 47.16 -8.36 -6.71
N LYS A 555 48.38 -7.81 -6.63
CA LYS A 555 49.70 -8.40 -6.98
C LYS A 555 49.90 -8.67 -8.49
N VAL A 556 50.98 -8.23 -9.14
CA VAL A 556 52.40 -8.43 -8.83
C VAL A 556 53.22 -7.41 -9.63
N GLU A 557 54.15 -6.69 -8.99
CA GLU A 557 55.39 -6.28 -9.66
C GLU A 557 56.58 -6.65 -8.79
N SER A 558 57.49 -7.39 -9.42
CA SER A 558 58.67 -8.00 -8.83
C SER A 558 59.91 -7.12 -9.01
N SER A 559 60.60 -6.88 -7.89
CA SER A 559 62.07 -6.83 -7.73
C SER A 559 62.95 -6.07 -8.74
N LYS A 560 63.70 -5.08 -8.23
CA LYS A 560 65.18 -5.07 -8.12
C LYS A 560 65.67 -3.75 -7.49
N ARG A 561 66.39 -3.85 -6.35
CA ARG A 561 67.79 -3.40 -6.07
C ARG A 561 68.07 -1.91 -6.35
N GLN A 562 68.69 -1.10 -5.48
CA GLN A 562 69.92 -1.34 -4.70
C GLN A 562 70.22 -0.11 -3.82
N LYS A 563 70.96 -0.35 -2.72
CA LYS A 563 71.63 0.57 -1.77
C LYS A 563 70.81 1.20 -0.66
#